data_AF-A0A9Q9AH78-F1
#
_entry.id   AF-A0A9Q9AH78-F1
#
_cell.length_a   1.000
_cell.length_b   1.000
_cell.length_c   1.000
_cell.angle_alpha   90.00
_cell.angle_beta   90.00
_cell.angle_gamma   90.00
#
_symmetry.space_group_name_H-M   'P 1'
#
loop_
_entity.id
_entity.type
_entity.pdbx_description
1 polymer ?
#
loop_
_entity_poly.entity_id
_entity_poly.type
_entity_poly.pdbx_seq_one_letter_code
_entity_poly.pdbx_strand_id
1 'polypeptide(L)'
;MAVNSDLPLSSDVDLHKTLKEQRQDYDCSSCRIMGSTVFTGLGAYTYWSGMRQLRQQESVILKSGSRFGMFPRKVAIVATSAVCAGLGMYRLVN
;
A
#
# COMPACT_ATOMS: atom_id res chain seq x y z
N MET A 1 -14.39 -23.03 15.03
CA MET A 1 -13.44 -22.43 16.00
C MET A 1 -14.29 -21.76 17.05
N ALA A 2 -14.21 -22.25 18.29
CA ALA A 2 -15.14 -21.89 19.37
C ALA A 2 -14.95 -20.42 19.79
N VAL A 3 -16.05 -19.66 19.82
CA VAL A 3 -16.13 -18.37 20.51
C VAL A 3 -16.29 -18.69 21.99
N ASN A 4 -15.25 -18.42 22.77
CA ASN A 4 -15.28 -18.56 24.23
C ASN A 4 -15.85 -17.26 24.82
N SER A 5 -16.96 -17.38 25.55
CA SER A 5 -17.77 -16.28 26.09
C SER A 5 -17.30 -15.80 27.48
N ASP A 6 -16.13 -16.23 27.97
CA ASP A 6 -15.65 -15.94 29.32
C ASP A 6 -14.68 -14.75 29.42
N LEU A 7 -14.63 -13.84 28.44
CA LEU A 7 -13.97 -12.56 28.67
C LEU A 7 -14.93 -11.63 29.44
N PRO A 8 -14.65 -11.27 30.70
CA PRO A 8 -15.38 -10.18 31.32
C PRO A 8 -15.03 -8.95 30.49
N LEU A 9 -16.00 -8.41 29.77
CA LEU A 9 -15.90 -7.07 29.20
C LEU A 9 -15.98 -6.11 30.40
N SER A 10 -14.90 -6.07 31.17
CA SER A 10 -14.76 -5.21 32.33
C SER A 10 -14.74 -3.78 31.79
N SER A 11 -15.89 -3.14 31.91
CA SER A 11 -16.12 -1.73 31.57
C SER A 11 -15.25 -0.76 32.37
N ASP A 12 -14.42 -1.29 33.29
CA ASP A 12 -13.43 -0.58 34.12
C ASP A 12 -11.98 -0.77 33.67
N VAL A 13 -11.72 -1.49 32.56
CA VAL A 13 -10.36 -1.49 31.99
C VAL A 13 -10.20 -0.22 31.17
N ASP A 14 -9.38 0.69 31.66
CA ASP A 14 -8.98 1.90 30.93
C ASP A 14 -8.33 1.48 29.59
N LEU A 15 -9.12 1.52 28.53
CA LEU A 15 -8.77 1.04 27.19
C LEU A 15 -7.46 1.66 26.71
N HIS A 16 -7.19 2.90 27.11
CA HIS A 16 -5.95 3.60 26.77
C HIS A 16 -4.73 2.97 27.44
N LYS A 17 -4.86 2.50 28.69
CA LYS A 17 -3.78 1.80 29.39
C LYS A 17 -3.54 0.42 28.79
N THR A 18 -4.58 -0.36 28.55
CA THR A 18 -4.45 -1.70 27.97
C THR A 18 -3.87 -1.66 26.56
N LEU A 19 -4.33 -0.73 25.70
CA LEU A 19 -3.77 -0.59 24.36
C LEU A 19 -2.31 -0.13 24.39
N LYS A 20 -1.92 0.68 25.38
CA LYS A 20 -0.53 1.13 25.55
C LYS A 20 0.38 -0.01 26.03
N GLU A 21 -0.10 -0.82 26.96
CA GLU A 21 0.61 -1.99 27.49
C GLU A 21 0.76 -3.08 26.41
N GLN A 22 -0.32 -3.39 25.68
CA GLN A 22 -0.28 -4.30 24.53
C GLN A 22 0.65 -3.79 23.42
N ARG A 23 0.72 -2.47 23.18
CA ARG A 23 1.65 -1.89 22.19
C ARG A 23 3.11 -1.98 22.65
N GLN A 24 3.36 -2.07 23.95
CA GLN A 24 4.70 -2.24 24.52
C GLN A 24 5.18 -3.69 24.40
N ASP A 25 4.26 -4.66 24.49
CA ASP A 25 4.58 -6.09 24.31
C ASP A 25 4.60 -6.52 22.83
N TYR A 26 3.78 -5.91 21.97
CA TYR A 26 3.74 -6.20 20.53
C TYR A 26 4.47 -5.14 19.70
N ASP A 27 5.75 -5.39 19.45
CA ASP A 27 6.55 -4.64 18.48
C ASP A 27 5.97 -4.83 17.05
N CYS A 28 5.12 -3.90 16.64
CA CYS A 28 4.58 -3.82 15.28
C CYS A 28 5.65 -3.54 14.21
N SER A 29 6.94 -3.53 14.58
CA SER A 29 8.09 -3.28 13.71
C SER A 29 8.13 -4.24 12.52
N SER A 30 7.91 -5.53 12.78
CA SER A 30 7.89 -6.56 11.72
C SER A 30 6.76 -6.33 10.71
N CYS A 31 5.56 -6.01 11.19
CA CYS A 31 4.39 -5.72 10.34
C CYS A 31 4.59 -4.41 9.53
N ARG A 32 5.21 -3.41 10.15
CA ARG A 32 5.53 -2.12 9.54
C ARG A 32 6.58 -2.28 8.44
N ILE A 33 7.62 -3.07 8.67
CA ILE A 33 8.64 -3.41 7.66
C ILE A 33 8.02 -4.23 6.53
N MET A 34 7.25 -5.27 6.84
CA MET A 34 6.62 -6.08 5.79
C MET A 34 5.65 -5.26 4.93
N GLY A 35 4.75 -4.49 5.54
CA GLY A 35 3.81 -3.66 4.80
C GLY A 35 4.51 -2.61 3.94
N SER A 36 5.50 -1.91 4.51
CA SER A 36 6.23 -0.86 3.78
C SER A 36 7.04 -1.41 2.60
N THR A 37 7.72 -2.55 2.78
CA THR A 37 8.50 -3.19 1.73
C THR A 37 7.61 -3.65 0.58
N VAL A 38 6.46 -4.27 0.87
CA VAL A 38 5.51 -4.72 -0.16
C VAL A 38 4.96 -3.53 -0.96
N PHE A 39 4.45 -2.48 -0.30
CA PHE A 39 3.88 -1.33 -1.01
C PHE A 39 4.93 -0.54 -1.81
N THR A 40 6.13 -0.37 -1.25
CA THR A 40 7.23 0.31 -1.95
C THR A 40 7.73 -0.52 -3.14
N GLY A 41 7.91 -1.83 -2.95
CA GLY A 41 8.29 -2.75 -4.01
C GLY A 41 7.25 -2.81 -5.14
N LEU A 42 5.97 -2.88 -4.79
CA LEU A 42 4.87 -2.88 -5.76
C LEU A 42 4.82 -1.56 -6.53
N GLY A 43 5.00 -0.41 -5.86
CA GLY A 43 5.05 0.89 -6.51
C GLY A 43 6.19 0.98 -7.52
N ALA A 44 7.41 0.61 -7.11
CA ALA A 44 8.58 0.58 -7.99
C ALA A 44 8.40 -0.38 -9.17
N TYR A 45 7.91 -1.59 -8.91
CA TYR A 45 7.65 -2.58 -9.95
C TYR A 45 6.59 -2.13 -10.95
N THR A 46 5.50 -1.52 -10.46
CA THR A 46 4.41 -0.97 -11.30
C THR A 46 4.93 0.12 -12.22
N TYR A 47 5.78 1.01 -11.72
CA TYR A 47 6.41 2.05 -12.54
C TYR A 47 7.27 1.43 -13.64
N TRP A 48 8.16 0.51 -13.27
CA TRP A 48 9.10 -0.10 -14.21
C TRP A 48 8.40 -0.95 -15.29
N SER A 49 7.52 -1.86 -14.88
CA SER A 49 6.77 -2.73 -15.80
C SER A 49 5.78 -1.94 -16.65
N GLY A 50 5.03 -1.02 -16.05
CA GLY A 50 4.05 -0.18 -16.75
C GLY A 50 4.70 0.71 -17.82
N MET A 51 5.84 1.32 -17.51
CA MET A 51 6.59 2.13 -18.47
C MET A 51 7.19 1.30 -19.62
N ARG A 52 7.52 0.02 -19.37
CA ARG A 52 7.97 -0.89 -20.43
C ARG A 52 6.83 -1.29 -21.35
N GLN A 53 5.67 -1.64 -20.79
CA GLN A 53 4.49 -2.01 -21.57
C GLN A 53 3.99 -0.84 -22.44
N LEU A 54 4.02 0.39 -21.92
CA LEU A 54 3.69 1.60 -22.68
C LEU A 54 4.59 1.80 -23.90
N ARG A 55 5.91 1.63 -23.76
CA ARG A 55 6.86 1.78 -24.87
C ARG A 55 6.63 0.73 -25.96
N GLN A 56 6.34 -0.50 -25.57
CA GLN A 56 6.06 -1.58 -26.52
C GLN A 56 4.77 -1.36 -27.32
N GLN A 57 3.77 -0.71 -26.72
CA GLN A 57 2.46 -0.46 -27.35
C GLN A 57 2.33 0.93 -27.96
N GLU A 58 3.39 1.74 -27.94
CA GLU A 58 3.36 3.14 -28.38
C GLU A 58 2.92 3.26 -29.85
N SER A 59 3.47 2.43 -30.73
CA SER A 59 3.13 2.44 -32.16
C SER A 59 1.66 2.06 -32.42
N VAL A 60 1.12 1.11 -31.66
CA VAL A 60 -0.28 0.67 -31.75
C VAL A 60 -1.22 1.76 -31.26
N ILE A 61 -0.86 2.44 -30.16
CA ILE A 61 -1.66 3.51 -29.56
C ILE A 61 -1.68 4.75 -30.46
N LEU A 62 -0.55 5.10 -31.08
CA LEU A 62 -0.47 6.19 -32.05
C LEU A 62 -1.31 5.88 -33.31
N LYS A 63 -1.27 4.63 -33.78
CA LYS A 63 -2.07 4.18 -34.93
C LYS A 63 -3.58 4.12 -34.62
N SER A 64 -3.96 3.95 -33.35
CA SER A 64 -5.36 3.85 -32.91
C SER A 64 -6.14 5.19 -32.96
N GLY A 65 -5.49 6.33 -33.17
CA GLY A 65 -6.18 7.63 -33.29
C GLY A 65 -6.90 8.10 -32.02
N SER A 66 -6.53 7.55 -30.84
CA SER A 66 -7.18 7.88 -29.57
C SER A 66 -7.01 9.37 -29.22
N ARG A 67 -8.13 10.07 -28.97
CA ARG A 67 -8.16 11.52 -28.65
C ARG A 67 -7.29 11.93 -27.46
N PHE A 68 -7.03 11.00 -26.53
CA PHE A 68 -6.23 11.26 -25.34
C PHE A 68 -4.79 10.71 -25.43
N GLY A 69 -4.45 9.97 -26.48
CA GLY A 69 -3.08 9.53 -26.76
C GLY A 69 -2.37 8.82 -25.59
N MET A 70 -1.07 9.07 -25.44
CA MET A 70 -0.20 8.41 -24.45
C MET A 70 -0.25 9.02 -23.04
N PHE A 71 -0.72 10.26 -22.91
CA PHE A 71 -0.64 11.04 -21.67
C PHE A 71 -1.39 10.42 -20.49
N PRO A 72 -2.70 10.11 -20.56
CA PRO A 72 -3.44 9.60 -19.40
C PRO A 72 -2.91 8.26 -18.93
N ARG A 73 -2.39 7.43 -19.84
CA ARG A 73 -1.82 6.12 -19.51
C ARG A 73 -0.52 6.24 -18.71
N LYS A 74 0.34 7.21 -19.07
CA LYS A 74 1.56 7.54 -18.31
C LYS A 74 1.19 8.09 -16.93
N VAL A 75 0.25 9.02 -16.87
CA VAL A 75 -0.20 9.63 -15.61
C VAL A 75 -0.79 8.57 -14.68
N ALA A 76 -1.60 7.64 -15.17
CA ALA A 76 -2.17 6.57 -14.36
C ALA A 76 -1.07 5.72 -13.71
N ILE A 77 -0.07 5.27 -14.48
CA ILE A 77 1.04 4.45 -13.95
C ILE A 77 1.87 5.23 -12.93
N VAL A 78 2.20 6.48 -13.22
CA VAL A 78 2.94 7.35 -12.30
C VAL A 78 2.13 7.59 -11.02
N ALA A 79 0.85 7.90 -11.12
CA ALA A 79 0.00 8.15 -9.96
C ALA A 79 -0.12 6.89 -9.09
N THR A 80 -0.45 5.73 -9.66
CA THR A 80 -0.59 4.48 -8.90
C THR A 80 0.73 4.07 -8.24
N SER A 81 1.85 4.17 -8.96
CA SER A 81 3.17 3.86 -8.40
C SER A 81 3.58 4.83 -7.27
N ALA A 82 3.34 6.12 -7.45
CA ALA A 82 3.62 7.14 -6.44
C ALA A 82 2.78 6.94 -5.18
N VAL A 83 1.49 6.61 -5.33
CA VAL A 83 0.60 6.33 -4.19
C VAL A 83 1.05 5.07 -3.46
N CYS A 84 1.33 3.97 -4.16
CA CYS A 84 1.79 2.75 -3.51
C CYS A 84 3.12 2.96 -2.78
N ALA A 85 4.11 3.57 -3.44
CA ALA A 85 5.41 3.82 -2.82
C ALA A 85 5.32 4.84 -1.67
N GLY A 86 4.51 5.89 -1.84
CA GLY A 86 4.27 6.90 -0.82
C GLY A 86 3.61 6.32 0.44
N LEU A 87 2.57 5.50 0.28
CA LEU A 87 1.93 4.80 1.40
C LEU A 87 2.89 3.83 2.10
N GLY A 88 3.72 3.12 1.34
CA GLY A 88 4.74 2.23 1.87
C GLY A 88 5.77 2.98 2.73
N MET A 89 6.33 4.07 2.23
CA MET A 89 7.28 4.91 2.98
C MET A 89 6.62 5.60 4.18
N TYR A 90 5.42 6.15 4.01
CA TYR A 90 4.69 6.83 5.10
C TYR A 90 4.46 5.89 6.29
N ARG A 91 4.03 4.66 6.02
CA ARG A 91 3.81 3.65 7.06
C ARG A 91 5.10 3.24 7.77
N LEU A 92 6.26 3.35 7.11
CA LEU A 92 7.56 3.07 7.73
C LEU A 92 8.04 4.19 8.63
N VAL A 93 7.59 5.44 8.45
CA VAL A 93 8.00 6.59 9.27
C VAL A 93 7.02 6.89 10.40
N ASN A 94 5.71 6.76 10.15
CA ASN A 94 4.63 7.00 11.12
C ASN A 94 4.19 5.71 11.82
#